data_AF-A0A2T5IV71-F1
#
_entry.id   AF-A0A2T5IV71-F1
#
_cell.length_a   1.000
_cell.length_b   1.000
_cell.length_c   1.000
_cell.angle_alpha   90.00
_cell.angle_beta   90.00
_cell.angle_gamma   90.00
#
_symmetry.space_group_name_H-M   'P 1'
#
loop_
_entity.id
_entity.type
_entity.pdbx_description
1 polymer ?
#
loop_
_entity_poly.entity_id
_entity_poly.type
_entity_poly.pdbx_seq_one_letter_code
_entity_poly.pdbx_strand_id
1 'polypeptide(L)'
;MTMAIPIENTNPYGFGANTLEQLQRYLQRTVNNICFASEEDLYAAMVIESLQQQIEALQQEISTLKQQQVNMSQVVDIQLLKAKYEYEKALDSQRLEYCMTHEVLYADGQIYANLETEEVIDGDYRAALDKIMGALNFS
;
A
#
# COMPACT_ATOMS: atom_id res chain seq x y z
N MET A 1 4.60 -25.80 22.45
CA MET A 1 5.73 -25.74 23.40
C MET A 1 6.99 -25.52 22.57
N THR A 2 7.46 -24.28 22.49
CA THR A 2 8.70 -23.91 21.81
C THR A 2 9.87 -24.32 22.71
N MET A 3 10.69 -25.27 22.26
CA MET A 3 11.91 -25.64 22.97
C MET A 3 12.93 -24.51 22.82
N ALA A 4 13.29 -23.86 23.93
CA ALA A 4 14.42 -22.96 23.98
C ALA A 4 15.70 -23.82 23.91
N ILE A 5 16.50 -23.58 22.87
CA ILE A 5 17.82 -24.21 22.73
C ILE A 5 18.73 -23.58 23.79
N PRO A 6 19.36 -24.36 24.69
CA PRO A 6 20.29 -23.81 25.66
C PRO A 6 21.55 -23.36 24.93
N ILE A 7 21.85 -22.06 25.03
CA ILE A 7 23.11 -21.49 24.52
C ILE A 7 24.20 -21.96 25.49
N GLU A 8 24.88 -23.05 25.16
CA GLU A 8 26.08 -23.48 25.89
C GLU A 8 27.16 -22.41 25.71
N ASN A 9 27.34 -21.64 26.78
CA ASN A 9 28.23 -20.50 26.85
C ASN A 9 29.64 -20.97 27.24
N THR A 10 30.30 -21.68 26.33
CA THR A 10 31.66 -22.18 26.55
C THR A 10 32.47 -22.08 25.27
N ASN A 11 32.79 -20.84 24.88
CA ASN A 11 33.99 -20.61 24.08
C ASN A 11 35.20 -20.53 25.04
N PRO A 12 36.02 -21.59 25.18
CA PRO A 12 37.12 -21.63 26.15
C PRO A 12 38.26 -20.63 25.84
N TYR A 13 38.26 -20.03 24.65
CA TYR A 13 39.20 -18.98 24.25
C TYR A 13 38.55 -17.59 24.14
N GLY A 14 37.22 -17.52 24.17
CA GLY A 14 36.47 -16.28 24.23
C GLY A 14 36.35 -15.83 25.68
N PHE A 15 36.97 -14.71 26.03
CA PHE A 15 36.90 -14.08 27.35
C PHE A 15 35.47 -13.60 27.71
N GLY A 16 34.47 -14.48 27.67
CA GLY A 16 33.08 -14.20 28.03
C GLY A 16 32.37 -13.17 27.15
N ALA A 17 32.91 -12.83 25.97
CA ALA A 17 32.27 -11.94 25.03
C ALA A 17 31.08 -12.66 24.36
N ASN A 18 29.88 -12.35 24.84
CA ASN A 18 28.64 -13.01 24.42
C ASN A 18 27.77 -12.11 23.53
N THR A 19 28.21 -10.87 23.31
CA THR A 19 27.57 -9.91 22.40
C THR A 19 28.60 -9.30 21.47
N LEU A 20 28.13 -8.77 20.33
CA LEU A 20 28.99 -8.20 19.29
C LEU A 20 29.75 -6.95 19.80
N GLU A 21 29.13 -6.18 20.67
CA GLU A 21 29.71 -5.00 21.31
C GLU A 21 30.82 -5.38 22.30
N GLN A 22 30.64 -6.50 23.02
CA GLN A 22 31.68 -7.05 23.91
C GLN A 22 32.87 -7.58 23.12
N LEU A 23 32.60 -8.21 21.97
CA LEU A 23 33.64 -8.66 21.05
C LEU A 23 34.42 -7.47 20.47
N GLN A 24 33.74 -6.42 20.01
CA GLN A 24 34.37 -5.22 19.47
C GLN A 24 35.27 -4.52 20.51
N ARG A 25 34.78 -4.38 21.76
CA ARG A 25 35.57 -3.83 22.87
C ARG A 25 36.78 -4.69 23.22
N TYR A 26 36.66 -6.00 23.08
CA TYR A 26 37.76 -6.92 23.30
C TYR A 26 38.83 -6.79 22.22
N LEU A 27 38.44 -6.76 20.95
CA LEU A 27 39.34 -6.63 19.81
C LEU A 27 40.06 -5.27 19.76
N GLN A 28 39.45 -4.23 20.33
CA GLN A 28 40.04 -2.87 20.36
C GLN A 28 40.75 -2.52 21.69
N ARG A 29 40.89 -3.47 22.62
CA ARG A 29 41.46 -3.18 23.94
C ARG A 29 42.95 -2.85 23.86
N THR A 30 43.36 -1.84 24.63
CA THR A 30 44.77 -1.47 24.82
C THR A 30 45.11 -1.47 26.31
N VAL A 31 46.29 -1.96 26.67
CA VAL A 31 46.84 -1.85 28.04
C VAL A 31 48.22 -1.23 27.91
N ASN A 32 48.50 -0.17 28.67
CA ASN A 32 49.75 0.60 28.59
C ASN A 32 50.09 1.04 27.15
N ASN A 33 49.09 1.46 26.39
CA ASN A 33 49.22 1.88 24.98
C ASN A 33 49.68 0.79 23.99
N ILE A 34 49.63 -0.49 24.39
CA ILE A 34 49.94 -1.64 23.53
C ILE A 34 48.63 -2.38 23.23
N CYS A 35 48.36 -2.62 21.95
CA CYS A 35 47.22 -3.41 21.52
C CYS A 35 47.50 -4.89 21.75
N PHE A 36 46.52 -5.61 22.32
CA PHE A 36 46.62 -7.05 22.56
C PHE A 36 46.04 -7.89 21.43
N ALA A 37 45.22 -7.27 20.58
CA ALA A 37 44.65 -7.90 19.39
C ALA A 37 45.72 -8.00 18.31
N SER A 38 45.70 -9.10 17.55
CA SER A 38 46.51 -9.18 16.34
C SER A 38 46.01 -8.19 15.29
N GLU A 39 46.78 -7.94 14.23
CA GLU A 39 46.33 -7.07 13.14
C GLU A 39 45.03 -7.61 12.50
N GLU A 40 44.86 -8.94 12.48
CA GLU A 40 43.66 -9.62 12.00
C GLU A 40 42.43 -9.38 12.89
N ASP A 41 42.63 -9.31 14.21
CA ASP A 41 41.57 -9.03 15.18
C ASP A 41 41.07 -7.57 15.08
N LEU A 42 41.98 -6.63 14.88
CA LEU A 42 41.66 -5.23 14.60
C LEU A 42 40.91 -5.09 13.27
N TYR A 43 41.36 -5.80 12.23
CA TYR A 43 40.71 -5.83 10.93
C TYR A 43 39.29 -6.41 11.04
N ALA A 44 39.11 -7.50 11.78
CA ALA A 44 37.80 -8.09 12.03
C ALA A 44 36.84 -7.09 12.71
N ALA A 45 37.31 -6.32 13.69
CA ALA A 45 36.51 -5.29 14.35
C ALA A 45 36.07 -4.18 13.37
N MET A 46 36.95 -3.74 12.48
CA MET A 46 36.63 -2.74 11.46
C MET A 46 35.60 -3.26 10.44
N VAL A 47 35.73 -4.53 10.03
CA VAL A 47 34.77 -5.16 9.11
C VAL A 47 33.40 -5.30 9.76
N ILE A 48 33.35 -5.70 11.04
CA ILE A 48 32.10 -5.79 11.81
C ILE A 48 31.41 -4.43 11.87
N GLU A 49 32.15 -3.36 12.16
CA GLU A 49 31.61 -1.99 12.23
C GLU A 49 31.08 -1.53 10.87
N SER A 50 31.79 -1.83 9.78
CA SER A 50 31.34 -1.51 8.41
C SER A 50 30.04 -2.25 8.05
N LEU A 51 29.94 -3.53 8.43
CA LEU A 51 28.72 -4.32 8.19
C LEU A 51 27.54 -3.82 9.03
N GLN A 52 27.76 -3.39 10.27
CA GLN A 52 26.72 -2.77 11.09
C GLN A 52 26.17 -1.50 10.46
N GLN A 53 27.05 -0.62 9.96
CA GLN A 53 26.65 0.60 9.26
C GLN A 53 25.86 0.30 7.98
N GLN A 54 26.25 -0.72 7.22
CA GLN A 54 25.49 -1.16 6.03
C GLN A 54 24.11 -1.69 6.39
N ILE A 55 23.98 -2.49 7.46
CA ILE A 55 22.69 -3.00 7.93
C ILE A 55 21.78 -1.84 8.35
N GLU A 56 22.31 -0.85 9.07
CA GLU A 56 21.53 0.32 9.49
C GLU A 56 21.05 1.15 8.30
N ALA A 57 21.91 1.37 7.30
CA ALA A 57 21.54 2.05 6.05
C ALA A 57 20.41 1.30 5.30
N LEU A 58 20.53 -0.02 5.16
CA LEU A 58 19.51 -0.84 4.50
C LEU A 58 18.18 -0.86 5.29
N GLN A 59 18.23 -0.85 6.63
CA GLN A 59 17.03 -0.75 7.45
C GLN A 59 16.31 0.59 7.26
N GLN A 60 17.06 1.69 7.17
CA GLN A 60 16.50 3.00 6.85
C GLN A 60 15.89 3.04 5.44
N GLU A 61 16.53 2.44 4.44
CA GLU A 61 16.00 2.33 3.08
C GLU A 61 14.70 1.50 3.03
N ILE A 62 14.63 0.37 3.73
CA ILE A 62 13.38 -0.42 3.85
C ILE A 62 12.28 0.40 4.53
N SER A 63 12.62 1.18 5.56
CA SER A 63 11.63 1.99 6.28
C SER A 63 11.03 3.09 5.39
N THR A 64 11.86 3.72 4.58
CA THR A 64 11.44 4.77 3.63
C THR A 64 10.65 4.19 2.48
N LEU A 65 11.07 3.06 1.91
CA LEU A 65 10.31 2.34 0.88
C LEU A 65 8.95 1.86 1.38
N LYS A 66 8.86 1.36 2.63
CA LYS A 66 7.57 1.00 3.24
C LYS A 66 6.65 2.21 3.41
N GLN A 67 7.17 3.35 3.85
CA GLN A 67 6.39 4.58 3.95
C GLN A 67 5.92 5.07 2.57
N GLN A 68 6.78 4.98 1.55
CA GLN A 68 6.41 5.30 0.17
C GLN A 68 5.36 4.33 -0.39
N GLN A 69 5.44 3.02 -0.09
CA GLN A 69 4.44 2.03 -0.50
C GLN A 69 3.07 2.28 0.15
N VAL A 70 3.05 2.72 1.42
CA VAL A 70 1.81 3.13 2.11
C VAL A 70 1.23 4.38 1.47
N ASN A 71 2.07 5.35 1.07
CA ASN A 71 1.62 6.57 0.39
C ASN A 71 1.22 6.34 -1.08
N MET A 72 1.78 5.32 -1.74
CA MET A 72 1.46 4.92 -3.12
C MET A 72 0.30 3.91 -3.22
N SER A 73 -0.09 3.26 -2.13
CA SER A 73 -1.38 2.56 -2.05
C SER A 73 -2.43 3.62 -1.73
N GLN A 74 -2.94 4.42 -2.66
CA GLN A 74 -3.98 4.01 -3.64
C GLN A 74 -5.07 3.06 -3.06
N VAL A 75 -5.23 3.02 -1.74
CA VAL A 75 -6.50 2.71 -1.07
C VAL A 75 -7.38 3.97 -1.14
N VAL A 76 -7.49 4.50 -2.35
CA VAL A 76 -8.47 5.48 -2.78
C VAL A 76 -9.19 4.81 -3.93
N ASP A 77 -10.16 3.93 -3.74
CA ASP A 77 -10.49 3.05 -2.62
C ASP A 77 -11.39 2.03 -3.31
N ILE A 78 -11.03 0.74 -3.36
CA ILE A 78 -11.85 -0.25 -4.08
C ILE A 78 -13.30 -0.21 -3.56
N GLN A 79 -13.49 0.18 -2.29
CA GLN A 79 -14.80 0.40 -1.70
C GLN A 79 -15.54 1.60 -2.31
N LEU A 80 -14.87 2.72 -2.55
CA LEU A 80 -15.46 3.88 -3.24
C LEU A 80 -15.85 3.55 -4.67
N LEU A 81 -15.00 2.81 -5.40
CA LEU A 81 -15.31 2.38 -6.77
C LEU A 81 -16.50 1.42 -6.80
N LYS A 82 -16.57 0.47 -5.86
CA LYS A 82 -17.73 -0.41 -5.68
C LYS A 82 -19.00 0.37 -5.35
N ALA A 83 -18.91 1.34 -4.44
CA ALA A 83 -20.06 2.18 -4.08
C ALA A 83 -20.58 2.99 -5.28
N LYS A 84 -19.68 3.58 -6.07
CA LYS A 84 -20.05 4.28 -7.32
C LYS A 84 -20.70 3.34 -8.34
N TYR A 85 -20.14 2.14 -8.51
CA TYR A 85 -20.68 1.14 -9.42
C TYR A 85 -22.09 0.68 -9.01
N GLU A 86 -22.31 0.35 -7.73
CA GLU A 86 -23.62 -0.07 -7.24
C GLU A 86 -24.67 1.05 -7.36
N TYR A 87 -24.26 2.31 -7.13
CA TYR A 87 -25.13 3.46 -7.34
C TYR A 87 -25.55 3.63 -8.82
N GLU A 88 -24.59 3.58 -9.75
CA GLU A 88 -24.89 3.67 -11.20
C GLU A 88 -25.77 2.50 -11.67
N LYS A 89 -25.52 1.29 -11.16
CA LYS A 89 -26.33 0.11 -11.47
C LYS A 89 -27.78 0.25 -10.99
N ALA A 90 -27.99 0.87 -9.82
CA ALA A 90 -29.32 1.15 -9.31
C ALA A 90 -30.05 2.17 -10.20
N LEU A 91 -29.37 3.24 -10.62
CA LEU A 91 -29.93 4.22 -11.57
C LEU A 91 -30.24 3.59 -12.92
N ASP A 92 -29.35 2.76 -13.47
CA ASP A 92 -29.61 2.04 -14.72
C ASP A 92 -30.83 1.13 -14.63
N SER A 93 -31.04 0.50 -13.46
CA SER A 93 -32.24 -0.32 -13.23
C SER A 93 -33.51 0.54 -13.26
N GLN A 94 -33.47 1.73 -12.65
CA GLN A 94 -34.59 2.69 -12.70
C GLN A 94 -34.84 3.23 -14.10
N ARG A 95 -33.78 3.55 -14.85
CA ARG A 95 -33.87 4.00 -16.25
C ARG A 95 -34.52 2.91 -17.12
N LEU A 96 -34.11 1.65 -16.96
CA LEU A 96 -34.70 0.54 -17.70
C LEU A 96 -36.17 0.32 -17.34
N GLU A 97 -36.50 0.34 -16.05
CA GLU A 97 -37.89 0.24 -15.59
C GLU A 97 -38.73 1.38 -16.19
N TYR A 98 -38.23 2.60 -16.13
CA TYR A 98 -38.87 3.77 -16.73
C TYR A 98 -39.10 3.58 -18.23
N CYS A 99 -38.09 3.10 -18.98
CA CYS A 99 -38.21 2.82 -20.40
C CYS A 99 -39.30 1.79 -20.72
N MET A 100 -39.42 0.75 -19.89
CA MET A 100 -40.42 -0.30 -20.07
C MET A 100 -41.83 0.17 -19.71
N THR A 101 -41.97 1.00 -18.68
CA THR A 101 -43.28 1.50 -18.22
C THR A 101 -43.83 2.61 -19.11
N HIS A 102 -42.97 3.48 -19.64
CA HIS A 102 -43.38 4.66 -20.42
C HIS A 102 -43.21 4.47 -21.94
N GLU A 103 -42.96 3.22 -22.37
CA GLU A 103 -42.76 2.83 -23.77
C GLU A 103 -41.80 3.78 -24.50
N VAL A 104 -40.62 3.99 -23.90
CA VAL A 104 -39.67 5.00 -24.38
C VAL A 104 -39.15 4.64 -25.78
N LEU A 105 -39.20 5.61 -26.68
CA LEU A 105 -38.79 5.47 -28.08
C LEU A 105 -37.61 6.38 -28.40
N TYR A 106 -36.70 5.90 -29.24
CA TYR A 106 -35.64 6.71 -29.82
C TYR A 106 -35.91 6.93 -31.31
N ALA A 107 -35.99 8.19 -31.72
CA ALA A 107 -36.15 8.59 -33.11
C ALA A 107 -35.45 9.93 -33.35
N ASP A 108 -34.86 10.11 -34.53
CA ASP A 108 -34.28 11.39 -34.97
C ASP A 108 -33.32 12.07 -33.97
N GLY A 109 -32.56 11.27 -33.20
CA GLY A 109 -31.62 11.79 -32.22
C GLY A 109 -32.24 12.17 -30.86
N GLN A 110 -33.54 11.92 -30.66
CA GLN A 110 -34.27 12.27 -29.44
C GLN A 110 -34.89 11.03 -28.78
N ILE A 111 -35.03 11.11 -27.47
CA ILE A 111 -35.78 10.14 -26.65
C ILE A 111 -37.17 10.72 -26.39
N TYR A 112 -38.19 9.91 -26.62
CA TYR A 112 -39.60 10.24 -26.41
C TYR A 112 -40.17 9.36 -25.31
N ALA A 113 -40.78 9.98 -24.30
CA ALA A 113 -41.50 9.30 -23.23
C ALA A 113 -42.83 10.00 -22.99
N ASN A 114 -43.95 9.35 -23.33
CA ASN A 114 -45.28 9.98 -23.34
C ASN A 114 -45.34 11.29 -24.16
N LEU A 115 -45.35 12.44 -23.48
CA LEU A 115 -45.39 13.80 -24.06
C LEU A 115 -44.06 14.54 -23.90
N GLU A 116 -43.09 13.96 -23.21
CA GLU A 116 -41.78 14.55 -22.97
C GLU A 116 -40.76 14.04 -23.98
N THR A 117 -39.81 14.92 -24.32
CA THR A 117 -38.78 14.67 -25.32
C THR A 117 -37.47 15.27 -24.89
N GLU A 118 -36.37 14.55 -25.06
CA GLU A 118 -35.02 15.07 -24.78
C GLU A 118 -34.05 14.64 -25.87
N GLU A 119 -33.14 15.55 -26.23
CA GLU A 119 -32.10 15.30 -27.23
C GLU A 119 -30.95 14.47 -26.66
N VAL A 120 -30.50 13.48 -27.43
CA VAL A 120 -29.32 12.67 -27.11
C VAL A 120 -28.08 13.34 -27.66
N ILE A 121 -27.31 13.97 -26.78
CA ILE A 121 -26.04 14.62 -27.12
C ILE A 121 -24.92 13.58 -27.04
N ASP A 122 -24.12 13.46 -28.09
CA ASP A 122 -22.94 12.57 -28.16
C ASP A 122 -23.20 11.08 -27.82
N GLY A 123 -24.43 10.61 -28.00
CA GLY A 123 -24.83 9.25 -27.67
C GLY A 123 -24.99 8.98 -26.16
N ASP A 124 -25.08 10.03 -25.33
CA ASP A 124 -25.34 9.91 -23.89
C ASP A 124 -26.84 9.76 -23.60
N TYR A 125 -27.35 8.55 -23.79
CA TYR A 125 -28.74 8.20 -23.50
C TYR A 125 -29.09 8.29 -22.00
N ARG A 126 -28.10 8.10 -21.11
CA ARG A 126 -28.34 8.12 -19.66
C ARG A 126 -28.68 9.53 -19.20
N ALA A 127 -27.90 10.52 -19.64
CA ALA A 127 -28.16 11.92 -19.31
C ALA A 127 -29.50 12.41 -19.87
N ALA A 128 -29.85 11.99 -21.09
CA ALA A 128 -31.15 12.32 -21.68
C ALA A 128 -32.32 11.70 -20.89
N LEU A 129 -32.22 10.42 -20.51
CA LEU A 129 -33.22 9.76 -19.67
C LEU A 129 -33.34 10.40 -18.29
N ASP A 130 -32.23 10.76 -17.65
CA ASP A 130 -32.24 11.38 -16.33
C ASP A 130 -32.99 12.72 -16.33
N LYS A 131 -32.89 13.50 -17.41
CA LYS A 131 -33.61 14.76 -17.56
C LYS A 131 -35.11 14.55 -17.72
N ILE A 132 -35.53 13.59 -18.53
CA ILE A 132 -36.95 13.23 -18.71
C ILE A 132 -37.52 12.69 -17.38
N MET A 133 -36.83 11.74 -16.75
CA MET A 133 -37.24 11.20 -15.46
C MET A 133 -37.28 12.28 -14.37
N GLY A 134 -36.36 13.25 -14.42
CA GLY A 134 -36.34 14.39 -13.52
C GLY A 134 -37.48 15.39 -13.74
N ALA A 135 -37.85 15.65 -14.99
CA ALA A 135 -38.94 16.57 -15.35
C ALA A 135 -40.31 16.08 -14.85
N LEU A 136 -40.57 14.77 -14.94
CA LEU A 136 -41.81 14.15 -14.45
C LEU A 136 -41.96 14.14 -12.92
N ASN A 137 -40.86 14.21 -12.17
CA ASN A 137 -40.93 14.25 -10.71
C ASN A 137 -41.36 15.63 -10.17
N PHE A 138 -41.51 16.64 -11.02
CA PHE A 138 -41.94 18.00 -10.67
C PHE A 138 -43.28 18.43 -11.28
N SER A 139 -44.02 17.53 -11.95
CA SER A 139 -45.32 17.81 -12.57
C SER A 139 -46.51 17.29 -11.76
#